data_AF-A0A661PNR4-F1
#
_entry.id   AF-A0A661PNR4-F1
#
_cell.length_a   1.000
_cell.length_b   1.000
_cell.length_c   1.000
_cell.angle_alpha   90.00
_cell.angle_beta   90.00
_cell.angle_gamma   90.00
#
_symmetry.space_group_name_H-M   'P 1'
#
loop_
_entity.id
_entity.type
_entity.pdbx_description
1 polymer ?
#
loop_
_entity_poly.entity_id
_entity_poly.type
_entity_poly.pdbx_seq_one_letter_code
_entity_poly.pdbx_strand_id
1 'polypeptide(L)'
;MGAKRTIIHCNGSLKHQVEIAGCLQAGMGGEISYKADTDADLHVVLGPWFALKQWRFANTLYIDRAYWGDPDCVSIHWLKDGEKVRSKNNGFRPHPKLKPLKTGKRTVILCDYGMNGADLSEKYGGDIKRHPAEGDTQPLSAVLEQYSVAVGRRTTALVDAAIAGLTVHTDDPFSPVWPISGQRGNRQQWLNDLAWHNWSKTEISSGEFLNGIGNSNPSD
;
A
#
# COMPACT_ATOMS: atom_id res chain seq x y z
N MET A 1 9.35 12.33 -31.35
CA MET A 1 8.94 11.25 -30.44
C MET A 1 7.42 11.33 -30.34
N GLY A 2 6.70 10.25 -30.64
CA GLY A 2 5.25 10.23 -30.47
C GLY A 2 4.88 10.39 -28.99
N ALA A 3 3.74 11.02 -28.70
CA ALA A 3 3.23 11.09 -27.34
C ALA A 3 2.99 9.67 -26.82
N LYS A 4 3.58 9.30 -25.67
CA LYS A 4 3.31 8.02 -25.02
C LYS A 4 1.83 7.95 -24.64
N ARG A 5 1.13 6.91 -25.05
CA ARG A 5 -0.27 6.68 -24.70
C ARG A 5 -0.36 6.11 -23.28
N THR A 6 -1.15 6.77 -22.44
CA THR A 6 -1.45 6.33 -21.06
C THR A 6 -2.90 5.88 -20.96
N ILE A 7 -3.14 4.69 -20.40
CA ILE A 7 -4.48 4.19 -20.07
C ILE A 7 -4.64 4.05 -18.56
N ILE A 8 -5.75 4.59 -18.05
CA ILE A 8 -6.18 4.46 -16.65
C ILE A 8 -7.26 3.38 -16.59
N HIS A 9 -6.89 2.19 -16.16
CA HIS A 9 -7.77 1.04 -16.03
C HIS A 9 -8.55 1.13 -14.71
N CYS A 10 -9.87 1.29 -14.83
CA CYS A 10 -10.76 1.46 -13.69
C CYS A 10 -12.01 0.57 -13.85
N ASN A 11 -12.48 0.00 -12.74
CA ASN A 11 -13.76 -0.67 -12.69
C ASN A 11 -14.88 0.38 -12.55
N GLY A 12 -15.62 0.60 -13.63
CA GLY A 12 -16.72 1.58 -13.68
C GLY A 12 -17.85 1.33 -12.68
N SER A 13 -17.96 0.13 -12.11
CA SER A 13 -18.95 -0.19 -11.06
C SER A 13 -18.54 0.28 -9.66
N LEU A 14 -17.26 0.63 -9.46
CA LEU A 14 -16.71 1.00 -8.16
C LEU A 14 -16.51 2.51 -8.10
N LYS A 15 -17.43 3.21 -7.42
CA LYS A 15 -17.44 4.69 -7.32
C LYS A 15 -16.08 5.28 -6.92
N HIS A 16 -15.40 4.68 -5.95
CA HIS A 16 -14.08 5.14 -5.51
C HIS A 16 -13.01 5.02 -6.60
N GLN A 17 -13.05 3.99 -7.45
CA GLN A 17 -12.11 3.87 -8.57
C GLN A 17 -12.41 4.90 -9.66
N VAL A 18 -13.69 5.16 -9.96
CA VAL A 18 -14.09 6.19 -10.92
C VAL A 18 -13.61 7.57 -10.48
N GLU A 19 -13.76 7.88 -9.20
CA GLU A 19 -13.29 9.15 -8.62
C GLU A 19 -11.76 9.29 -8.72
N ILE A 20 -11.01 8.27 -8.30
CA ILE A 20 -9.54 8.28 -8.39
C ILE A 20 -9.06 8.35 -9.85
N ALA A 21 -9.73 7.65 -10.78
CA ALA A 21 -9.42 7.73 -12.20
C ALA A 21 -9.62 9.15 -12.75
N GLY A 22 -10.66 9.86 -12.30
CA GLY A 22 -10.86 11.27 -12.63
C GLY A 22 -9.75 12.18 -12.10
N CYS A 23 -9.32 11.98 -10.85
CA CYS A 23 -8.17 12.70 -10.28
C CYS A 23 -6.89 12.44 -11.07
N LEU A 24 -6.60 11.18 -11.41
CA LEU A 24 -5.44 10.80 -12.22
C LEU A 24 -5.51 11.45 -13.61
N GLN A 25 -6.65 11.36 -14.29
CA GLN A 25 -6.82 11.99 -15.60
C GLN A 25 -6.56 13.51 -15.54
N ALA A 26 -7.02 14.19 -14.49
CA ALA A 26 -6.77 15.61 -14.31
C ALA A 26 -5.27 15.93 -14.07
N GLY A 27 -4.59 15.13 -13.26
CA GLY A 27 -3.20 15.41 -12.85
C GLY A 27 -2.11 14.93 -13.80
N MET A 28 -2.33 13.82 -14.52
CA MET A 28 -1.33 13.22 -15.41
C MET A 28 -1.80 13.05 -16.87
N GLY A 29 -3.06 13.37 -17.17
CA GLY A 29 -3.67 13.09 -18.47
C GLY A 29 -3.97 11.61 -18.68
N GLY A 30 -4.21 11.23 -19.94
CA GLY A 30 -4.53 9.86 -20.33
C GLY A 30 -6.02 9.59 -20.55
N GLU A 31 -6.32 8.39 -21.03
CA GLU A 31 -7.67 7.91 -21.32
C GLU A 31 -8.12 6.93 -20.24
N ILE A 32 -9.29 7.17 -19.65
CA ILE A 32 -9.91 6.22 -18.71
C ILE A 32 -10.53 5.09 -19.53
N SER A 33 -10.14 3.86 -19.21
CA SER A 33 -10.73 2.66 -19.80
C SER A 33 -11.40 1.79 -18.74
N TYR A 34 -12.64 1.42 -19.02
CA TYR A 34 -13.39 0.41 -18.29
C TYR A 34 -13.20 -1.00 -18.87
N LYS A 35 -12.20 -1.19 -19.73
CA LYS A 35 -11.81 -2.49 -20.29
C LYS A 35 -10.42 -2.85 -19.80
N ALA A 36 -10.30 -4.06 -19.24
CA ALA A 36 -9.05 -4.52 -18.65
C ALA A 36 -7.94 -4.77 -19.68
N ASP A 37 -8.27 -4.91 -20.96
CA ASP A 37 -7.38 -5.31 -22.06
C ASP A 37 -6.98 -4.16 -23.00
N THR A 38 -7.31 -2.91 -22.67
CA THR A 38 -6.95 -1.76 -23.52
C THR A 38 -5.43 -1.50 -23.46
N ASP A 39 -4.76 -1.59 -24.60
CA ASP A 39 -3.30 -1.51 -24.69
C ASP A 39 -2.73 -0.06 -24.64
N ALA A 40 -1.52 0.11 -24.13
CA ALA A 40 -0.90 1.42 -23.89
C ALA A 40 0.64 1.35 -23.74
N ASP A 41 1.33 2.50 -23.79
CA ASP A 41 2.74 2.59 -23.40
C ASP A 41 2.93 2.65 -21.88
N LEU A 42 1.92 3.15 -21.16
CA LEU A 42 1.84 3.23 -19.71
C LEU A 42 0.46 2.78 -19.24
N HIS A 43 0.43 1.82 -18.33
CA HIS A 43 -0.79 1.33 -17.70
C HIS A 43 -0.90 1.87 -16.28
N VAL A 44 -1.98 2.56 -15.96
CA VAL A 44 -2.34 2.93 -14.59
C VAL A 44 -3.46 2.00 -14.15
N VAL A 45 -3.17 1.11 -13.20
CA VAL A 45 -4.10 0.07 -12.77
C VAL A 45 -4.64 0.39 -11.38
N LEU A 46 -5.95 0.58 -11.28
CA LEU A 46 -6.62 0.79 -9.99
C LEU A 46 -6.96 -0.53 -9.30
N GLY A 47 -6.51 -0.64 -8.06
CA GLY A 47 -6.67 -1.82 -7.23
C GLY A 47 -8.09 -2.00 -6.67
N PRO A 48 -8.43 -3.20 -6.16
CA PRO A 48 -7.48 -4.28 -5.92
C PRO A 48 -6.97 -4.90 -7.20
N TRP A 49 -7.76 -5.41 -8.15
CA TRP A 49 -7.17 -6.21 -9.25
C TRP A 49 -7.79 -6.02 -10.65
N PHE A 50 -8.48 -4.90 -10.94
CA PHE A 50 -9.30 -4.78 -12.16
C PHE A 50 -8.57 -5.18 -13.46
N ALA A 51 -7.36 -4.66 -13.68
CA ALA A 51 -6.53 -5.02 -14.83
C ALA A 51 -5.13 -5.53 -14.41
N LEU A 52 -4.92 -5.81 -13.13
CA LEU A 52 -3.60 -6.14 -12.60
C LEU A 52 -3.05 -7.41 -13.23
N LYS A 53 -3.87 -8.47 -13.37
CA LYS A 53 -3.42 -9.74 -13.98
C LYS A 53 -2.83 -9.55 -15.38
N GLN A 54 -3.39 -8.63 -16.16
CA GLN A 54 -2.97 -8.37 -17.55
C GLN A 54 -1.68 -7.56 -17.60
N TRP A 55 -1.59 -6.48 -16.80
CA TRP A 55 -0.53 -5.48 -16.93
C TRP A 55 0.53 -5.54 -15.84
N ARG A 56 0.48 -6.54 -14.94
CA ARG A 56 1.43 -6.70 -13.82
C ARG A 56 2.89 -6.58 -14.22
N PHE A 57 3.27 -7.11 -15.37
CA PHE A 57 4.65 -7.16 -15.85
C PHE A 57 4.96 -6.15 -16.98
N ALA A 58 4.02 -5.23 -17.25
CA ALA A 58 4.22 -4.13 -18.19
C ALA A 58 4.74 -2.87 -17.46
N ASN A 59 4.88 -1.77 -18.21
CA ASN A 59 5.17 -0.46 -17.64
C ASN A 59 3.94 0.07 -16.87
N THR A 60 3.89 -0.21 -15.56
CA THR A 60 2.66 -0.10 -14.79
C THR A 60 2.82 0.73 -13.52
N LEU A 61 1.94 1.72 -13.38
CA LEU A 61 1.61 2.37 -12.11
C LEU A 61 0.42 1.65 -11.48
N TYR A 62 0.63 1.10 -10.29
CA TYR A 62 -0.40 0.45 -9.50
C TYR A 62 -0.88 1.38 -8.39
N ILE A 63 -2.20 1.57 -8.35
CA ILE A 63 -2.89 2.39 -7.36
C ILE A 63 -3.63 1.45 -6.40
N ASP A 64 -3.38 1.57 -5.11
CA ASP A 64 -3.97 0.69 -4.10
C ASP A 64 -4.48 1.49 -2.91
N ARG A 65 -5.07 0.81 -1.92
CA ARG A 65 -5.48 1.45 -0.66
C ARG A 65 -4.29 2.21 -0.03
N ALA A 66 -4.60 3.35 0.56
CA ALA A 66 -3.63 4.11 1.31
C ALA A 66 -3.10 3.33 2.52
N TYR A 67 -1.90 3.68 2.94
CA TYR A 67 -1.34 3.25 4.22
C TYR A 67 -1.92 4.05 5.40
N TRP A 68 -2.38 5.28 5.14
CA TRP A 68 -3.13 6.12 6.08
C TRP A 68 -3.91 7.22 5.34
N GLY A 69 -4.96 7.75 5.99
CA GLY A 69 -5.76 8.86 5.42
C GLY A 69 -6.81 8.40 4.38
N ASP A 70 -7.12 7.11 4.32
CA ASP A 70 -8.28 6.57 3.61
C ASP A 70 -9.58 7.18 4.18
N PRO A 71 -10.55 7.62 3.36
CA PRO A 71 -10.69 7.43 1.91
C PRO A 71 -10.10 8.54 1.02
N ASP A 72 -9.42 9.53 1.60
CA ASP A 72 -8.95 10.70 0.86
C ASP A 72 -7.56 10.52 0.25
N CYS A 73 -6.86 9.47 0.64
CA CYS A 73 -5.56 9.09 0.13
C CYS A 73 -5.58 7.72 -0.55
N VAL A 74 -4.64 7.50 -1.48
CA VAL A 74 -4.33 6.20 -2.07
C VAL A 74 -2.82 5.97 -2.05
N SER A 75 -2.39 4.70 -2.16
CA SER A 75 -1.00 4.39 -2.41
C SER A 75 -0.71 4.28 -3.91
N ILE A 76 0.44 4.81 -4.36
CA ILE A 76 0.87 4.81 -5.76
C ILE A 76 2.26 4.16 -5.84
N HIS A 77 2.39 3.16 -6.71
CA HIS A 77 3.60 2.37 -6.86
C HIS A 77 3.90 2.07 -8.33
N TRP A 78 5.16 2.20 -8.73
CA TRP A 78 5.64 1.49 -9.91
C TRP A 78 5.67 -0.01 -9.64
N LEU A 79 5.34 -0.81 -10.65
CA LEU A 79 5.59 -2.24 -10.62
C LEU A 79 6.90 -2.57 -11.33
N LYS A 80 7.73 -3.39 -10.70
CA LYS A 80 8.91 -4.02 -11.29
C LYS A 80 8.86 -5.50 -10.99
N ASP A 81 9.04 -6.33 -12.01
CA ASP A 81 8.91 -7.79 -11.90
C ASP A 81 7.58 -8.23 -11.26
N GLY A 82 6.52 -7.44 -11.49
CA GLY A 82 5.20 -7.67 -10.94
C GLY A 82 5.02 -7.29 -9.47
N GLU A 83 5.96 -6.58 -8.86
CA GLU A 83 5.90 -6.22 -7.44
C GLU A 83 6.08 -4.71 -7.23
N LYS A 84 5.51 -4.21 -6.12
CA LYS A 84 5.55 -2.78 -5.78
C LYS A 84 7.00 -2.35 -5.51
N VAL A 85 7.49 -1.38 -6.28
CA VAL A 85 8.75 -0.72 -5.99
C VAL A 85 8.54 0.26 -4.83
N ARG A 86 9.42 0.17 -3.83
CA ARG A 86 9.51 1.12 -2.72
C ARG A 86 10.82 1.88 -2.86
N SER A 87 10.76 2.98 -3.61
CA SER A 87 11.90 3.86 -3.79
C SER A 87 11.44 5.30 -3.56
N LYS A 88 12.00 5.92 -2.53
CA LYS A 88 12.39 7.34 -2.43
C LYS A 88 12.72 7.67 -0.98
N ASN A 89 13.71 8.55 -0.82
CA ASN A 89 14.21 9.04 0.45
C ASN A 89 14.09 10.57 0.43
N ASN A 90 13.13 11.12 1.19
CA ASN A 90 13.09 12.55 1.52
C ASN A 90 12.10 12.80 2.68
N GLY A 91 12.45 13.64 3.66
CA GLY A 91 11.77 13.73 4.95
C GLY A 91 10.54 14.64 5.05
N PHE A 92 10.00 15.16 3.94
CA PHE A 92 9.00 16.26 3.98
C PHE A 92 7.54 15.84 3.70
N ARG A 93 7.25 14.56 3.44
CA ARG A 93 5.87 14.10 3.17
C ARG A 93 5.06 14.01 4.47
N PRO A 94 3.80 14.47 4.52
CA PRO A 94 2.94 14.28 5.68
C PRO A 94 2.73 12.79 6.01
N HIS A 95 2.93 12.43 7.27
CA HIS A 95 2.69 11.09 7.79
C HIS A 95 2.25 11.14 9.26
N PRO A 96 1.60 10.08 9.78
CA PRO A 96 1.24 10.00 11.19
C PRO A 96 2.45 10.12 12.12
N LYS A 97 2.20 10.52 13.38
CA LYS A 97 3.25 10.47 14.41
C LYS A 97 3.42 9.04 14.89
N LEU A 98 4.66 8.57 14.94
CA LEU A 98 4.99 7.28 15.55
C LEU A 98 4.71 7.33 17.06
N LYS A 99 4.00 6.32 17.57
CA LYS A 99 3.93 6.07 19.01
C LYS A 99 5.25 5.47 19.52
N PRO A 100 5.60 5.69 20.80
CA PRO A 100 6.73 5.02 21.44
C PRO A 100 6.65 3.50 21.26
N LEU A 101 7.80 2.83 21.15
CA LEU A 101 7.81 1.37 21.12
C LEU A 101 7.23 0.80 22.41
N LYS A 102 6.33 -0.17 22.27
CA LYS A 102 5.77 -0.93 23.38
C LYS A 102 6.77 -1.97 23.86
N THR A 103 6.74 -2.24 25.16
CA THR A 103 7.52 -3.28 25.80
C THR A 103 6.62 -4.43 26.20
N GLY A 104 6.92 -5.64 25.74
CA GLY A 104 6.15 -6.84 26.08
C GLY A 104 6.39 -7.96 25.08
N LYS A 105 5.73 -9.09 25.31
CA LYS A 105 5.82 -10.30 24.47
C LYS A 105 4.48 -10.74 23.89
N ARG A 106 3.39 -10.05 24.23
CA ARG A 106 2.06 -10.43 23.73
C ARG A 106 1.99 -10.13 22.23
N THR A 107 1.70 -11.17 21.46
CA THR A 107 1.77 -11.16 20.00
C THR A 107 0.37 -11.28 19.40
N VAL A 108 0.08 -10.46 18.39
CA VAL A 108 -1.09 -10.63 17.53
C VAL A 108 -0.66 -11.03 16.12
N ILE A 109 -1.35 -12.00 15.54
CA ILE A 109 -1.23 -12.39 14.14
C ILE A 109 -2.27 -11.61 13.34
N LEU A 110 -1.83 -10.67 12.50
CA LEU A 110 -2.68 -9.85 11.66
C LEU A 110 -2.82 -10.54 10.29
N CYS A 111 -3.99 -11.12 10.04
CA CYS A 111 -4.29 -11.76 8.78
C CYS A 111 -4.78 -10.76 7.73
N ASP A 112 -4.39 -10.99 6.47
CA ASP A 112 -5.02 -10.37 5.32
C ASP A 112 -6.22 -11.20 4.83
N TYR A 113 -6.95 -10.72 3.83
CA TYR A 113 -8.06 -11.45 3.23
C TYR A 113 -7.65 -12.84 2.74
N GLY A 114 -8.38 -13.89 3.15
CA GLY A 114 -8.12 -15.28 2.77
C GLY A 114 -6.99 -15.95 3.55
N MET A 115 -6.41 -15.28 4.56
CA MET A 115 -5.32 -15.81 5.37
C MET A 115 -5.82 -16.33 6.72
N ASN A 116 -5.51 -17.60 7.04
CA ASN A 116 -5.93 -18.19 8.32
C ASN A 116 -5.03 -17.80 9.51
N GLY A 117 -3.73 -17.55 9.29
CA GLY A 117 -2.74 -17.19 10.31
C GLY A 117 -2.29 -18.32 11.25
N ALA A 118 -2.72 -19.57 11.02
CA ALA A 118 -2.44 -20.68 11.93
C ALA A 118 -0.94 -21.03 11.97
N ASP A 119 -0.28 -21.03 10.81
CA ASP A 119 1.16 -21.27 10.67
C ASP A 119 1.99 -20.21 11.42
N LEU A 120 1.58 -18.94 11.32
CA LEU A 120 2.23 -17.85 12.04
C LEU A 120 1.95 -17.92 13.54
N SER A 121 0.73 -18.29 13.95
CA SER A 121 0.38 -18.46 15.36
C SER A 121 1.19 -19.59 16.01
N GLU A 122 1.36 -20.72 15.32
CA GLU A 122 2.20 -21.83 15.76
C GLU A 122 3.66 -21.40 15.92
N LYS A 123 4.20 -20.66 14.93
CA LYS A 123 5.59 -20.22 14.92
C LYS A 123 5.91 -19.14 15.96
N TYR A 124 5.01 -18.18 16.17
CA TYR A 124 5.27 -16.98 16.98
C TYR A 124 4.52 -16.93 18.32
N GLY A 125 3.58 -17.84 18.56
CA GLY A 125 2.77 -17.90 19.78
C GLY A 125 1.91 -16.65 19.97
N GLY A 126 0.91 -16.43 19.10
CA GLY A 126 0.11 -15.21 19.11
C GLY A 126 -1.38 -15.41 18.81
N ASP A 127 -2.19 -14.46 19.27
CA ASP A 127 -3.63 -14.42 19.07
C ASP A 127 -3.96 -14.01 17.63
N ILE A 128 -4.85 -14.75 16.95
CA ILE A 128 -5.19 -14.49 15.54
C ILE A 128 -6.27 -13.42 15.44
N LYS A 129 -5.99 -12.35 14.69
CA LYS A 129 -6.95 -11.35 14.23
C LYS A 129 -7.22 -11.57 12.74
N ARG A 130 -8.46 -11.92 12.40
CA ARG A 130 -8.87 -12.15 11.01
C ARG A 130 -9.18 -10.83 10.30
N HIS A 131 -9.18 -10.87 8.97
CA HIS A 131 -9.60 -9.72 8.18
C HIS A 131 -11.10 -9.44 8.42
N PRO A 132 -11.56 -8.17 8.48
CA PRO A 132 -12.97 -7.87 8.79
C PRO A 132 -13.99 -8.51 7.86
N ALA A 133 -13.62 -8.69 6.58
CA ALA A 133 -14.45 -9.41 5.61
C ALA A 133 -14.69 -10.90 5.95
N GLU A 134 -13.95 -11.45 6.92
CA GLU A 134 -14.10 -12.81 7.42
C GLU A 134 -14.87 -12.87 8.77
N GLY A 135 -15.55 -11.78 9.13
CA GLY A 135 -16.44 -11.72 10.29
C GLY A 135 -15.82 -11.23 11.59
N ASP A 136 -14.54 -10.84 11.59
CA ASP A 136 -13.91 -10.21 12.75
C ASP A 136 -14.30 -8.72 12.84
N THR A 137 -15.13 -8.40 13.83
CA THR A 137 -15.67 -7.05 14.04
C THR A 137 -14.85 -6.20 15.01
N GLN A 138 -13.82 -6.77 15.65
CA GLN A 138 -13.04 -6.03 16.62
C GLN A 138 -12.22 -4.94 15.91
N PRO A 139 -12.31 -3.66 16.33
CA PRO A 139 -11.52 -2.59 15.73
C PRO A 139 -10.02 -2.86 15.85
N LEU A 140 -9.27 -2.63 14.76
CA LEU A 140 -7.82 -2.83 14.75
C LEU A 140 -7.13 -2.03 15.86
N SER A 141 -7.51 -0.77 16.07
CA SER A 141 -6.96 0.08 17.13
C SER A 141 -7.06 -0.54 18.53
N ALA A 142 -8.23 -1.07 18.90
CA ALA A 142 -8.47 -1.71 20.18
C ALA A 142 -7.66 -3.00 20.36
N VAL A 143 -7.40 -3.72 19.26
CA VAL A 143 -6.48 -4.87 19.27
C VAL A 143 -5.07 -4.37 19.51
N LEU A 144 -4.56 -3.46 18.68
CA LEU A 144 -3.19 -2.97 18.75
C LEU A 144 -2.84 -2.42 20.14
N GLU A 145 -3.79 -1.82 20.88
CA GLU A 145 -3.60 -1.38 22.26
C GLU A 145 -3.12 -2.48 23.21
N GLN A 146 -3.61 -3.70 23.04
CA GLN A 146 -3.40 -4.84 23.94
C GLN A 146 -2.10 -5.62 23.69
N TYR A 147 -1.46 -5.45 22.54
CA TYR A 147 -0.29 -6.22 22.12
C TYR A 147 0.96 -5.34 22.04
N SER A 148 2.12 -6.01 22.05
CA SER A 148 3.44 -5.38 21.87
C SER A 148 4.15 -5.83 20.60
N VAL A 149 3.73 -6.96 20.04
CA VAL A 149 4.27 -7.55 18.81
C VAL A 149 3.13 -7.83 17.84
N ALA A 150 3.32 -7.52 16.56
CA ALA A 150 2.41 -7.89 15.49
C ALA A 150 3.15 -8.69 14.43
N VAL A 151 2.55 -9.77 13.95
CA VAL A 151 3.11 -10.64 12.91
C VAL A 151 2.11 -10.74 11.78
N GLY A 152 2.57 -10.68 10.54
CA GLY A 152 1.71 -10.93 9.38
C GLY A 152 2.53 -11.00 8.10
N ARG A 153 1.85 -11.10 6.95
CA ARG A 153 2.49 -11.09 5.63
C ARG A 153 2.39 -9.71 4.99
N ARG A 154 1.66 -9.57 3.88
CA ARG A 154 1.53 -8.31 3.12
C ARG A 154 0.44 -7.35 3.63
N THR A 155 -0.23 -7.66 4.74
CA THR A 155 -1.34 -6.85 5.25
C THR A 155 -0.89 -5.43 5.60
N THR A 156 -1.70 -4.43 5.21
CA THR A 156 -1.49 -3.04 5.60
C THR A 156 -1.71 -2.82 7.09
N ALA A 157 -2.40 -3.71 7.79
CA ALA A 157 -2.58 -3.65 9.24
C ALA A 157 -1.24 -3.70 10.02
N LEU A 158 -0.17 -4.23 9.42
CA LEU A 158 1.17 -4.16 10.01
C LEU A 158 1.74 -2.74 9.99
N VAL A 159 1.36 -1.90 9.02
CA VAL A 159 1.75 -0.49 9.00
C VAL A 159 1.13 0.24 10.20
N ASP A 160 -0.16 0.03 10.44
CA ASP A 160 -0.85 0.57 11.62
C ASP A 160 -0.20 0.07 12.91
N ALA A 161 0.16 -1.22 12.98
CA ALA A 161 0.83 -1.79 14.14
C ALA A 161 2.20 -1.13 14.42
N ALA A 162 3.02 -0.94 13.39
CA ALA A 162 4.32 -0.28 13.50
C ALA A 162 4.19 1.18 13.96
N ILE A 163 3.21 1.91 13.39
CA ILE A 163 2.88 3.29 13.79
C ILE A 163 2.38 3.33 15.24
N ALA A 164 1.58 2.35 15.65
CA ALA A 164 1.02 2.23 17.00
C ALA A 164 2.03 1.79 18.07
N GLY A 165 3.30 1.55 17.70
CA GLY A 165 4.36 1.24 18.65
C GLY A 165 4.70 -0.24 18.78
N LEU A 166 4.08 -1.12 18.00
CA LEU A 166 4.38 -2.56 18.10
C LEU A 166 5.67 -2.88 17.34
N THR A 167 6.40 -3.88 17.82
CA THR A 167 7.43 -4.54 17.01
C THR A 167 6.72 -5.38 15.95
N VAL A 168 7.06 -5.20 14.68
CA VAL A 168 6.40 -5.89 13.59
C VAL A 168 7.30 -6.96 12.99
N HIS A 169 6.72 -8.09 12.63
CA HIS A 169 7.41 -9.18 11.94
C HIS A 169 6.64 -9.58 10.68
N THR A 170 7.39 -9.83 9.63
CA THR A 170 6.91 -10.43 8.40
C THR A 170 8.01 -11.27 7.77
N ASP A 171 7.61 -12.37 7.15
CA ASP A 171 8.47 -13.23 6.33
C ASP A 171 8.34 -12.95 4.84
N ASP A 172 7.50 -11.97 4.46
CA ASP A 172 7.28 -11.59 3.07
C ASP A 172 8.15 -10.38 2.70
N PRO A 173 9.13 -10.52 1.78
CA PRO A 173 10.01 -9.43 1.38
C PRO A 173 9.28 -8.29 0.67
N PHE A 174 8.06 -8.54 0.18
CA PHE A 174 7.20 -7.55 -0.48
C PHE A 174 6.21 -6.91 0.49
N SER A 175 6.28 -7.19 1.80
CA SER A 175 5.46 -6.50 2.81
C SER A 175 5.93 -5.06 3.05
N PRO A 176 5.02 -4.08 3.25
CA PRO A 176 5.40 -2.68 3.50
C PRO A 176 6.25 -2.48 4.75
N VAL A 177 6.23 -3.42 5.69
CA VAL A 177 7.03 -3.37 6.91
C VAL A 177 8.31 -4.21 6.85
N TRP A 178 8.60 -4.87 5.71
CA TRP A 178 9.81 -5.69 5.55
C TRP A 178 11.10 -4.98 6.00
N PRO A 179 11.35 -3.69 5.66
CA PRO A 179 12.57 -2.99 6.07
C PRO A 179 12.77 -2.86 7.58
N ILE A 180 11.69 -2.98 8.37
CA ILE A 180 11.71 -2.89 9.84
C ILE A 180 11.33 -4.21 10.52
N SER A 181 11.22 -5.31 9.77
CA SER A 181 10.79 -6.62 10.28
C SER A 181 11.74 -7.13 11.36
N GLY A 182 11.21 -7.34 12.57
CA GLY A 182 11.96 -7.75 13.76
C GLY A 182 12.95 -6.73 14.31
N GLN A 183 12.96 -5.51 13.76
CA GLN A 183 13.87 -4.45 14.17
C GLN A 183 13.16 -3.42 15.05
N ARG A 184 13.90 -2.87 16.02
CA ARG A 184 13.43 -1.74 16.85
C ARG A 184 13.84 -0.37 16.29
N GLY A 185 14.93 -0.31 15.53
CA GLY A 185 15.46 0.91 14.91
C GLY A 185 14.76 1.28 13.60
N ASN A 186 15.10 2.43 13.03
CA ASN A 186 14.74 2.87 11.67
C ASN A 186 13.26 3.11 11.35
N ARG A 187 12.33 3.01 12.32
CA ARG A 187 10.90 3.28 12.09
C ARG A 187 10.63 4.68 11.52
N GLN A 188 11.38 5.70 11.92
CA GLN A 188 11.17 7.05 11.39
C GLN A 188 11.55 7.14 9.90
N GLN A 189 12.70 6.60 9.52
CA GLN A 189 13.12 6.58 8.12
C GLN A 189 12.16 5.73 7.28
N TRP A 190 11.78 4.55 7.77
CA TRP A 190 10.77 3.70 7.13
C TRP A 190 9.46 4.45 6.88
N LEU A 191 8.96 5.20 7.87
CA LEU A 191 7.73 5.95 7.72
C LEU A 191 7.87 7.08 6.70
N ASN A 192 9.02 7.77 6.68
CA ASN A 192 9.32 8.80 5.68
C ASN A 192 9.34 8.21 4.26
N ASP A 193 9.98 7.05 4.08
CA ASP A 193 10.05 6.37 2.79
C ASP A 193 8.66 5.90 2.35
N LEU A 194 7.85 5.36 3.26
CA LEU A 194 6.49 4.92 2.98
C LEU A 194 5.56 6.08 2.61
N ALA A 195 5.78 7.26 3.20
CA ALA A 195 4.98 8.46 2.94
C ALA A 195 5.09 8.99 1.50
N TRP A 196 6.17 8.66 0.78
CA TRP A 196 6.31 8.96 -0.65
C TRP A 196 5.35 8.17 -1.55
N HIS A 197 4.75 7.13 -1.02
CA HIS A 197 3.79 6.32 -1.76
C HIS A 197 2.35 6.71 -1.47
N ASN A 198 2.05 7.50 -0.43
CA ASN A 198 0.69 7.74 0.03
C ASN A 198 0.21 9.14 -0.35
N TRP A 199 -0.64 9.28 -1.37
CA TRP A 199 -1.03 10.57 -1.98
C TRP A 199 -2.50 10.89 -1.79
N SER A 200 -2.81 12.15 -1.48
CA SER A 200 -4.20 12.63 -1.42
C SER A 200 -4.79 12.84 -2.82
N LYS A 201 -6.12 12.78 -2.93
CA LYS A 201 -6.85 13.09 -4.17
C LYS A 201 -6.51 14.47 -4.74
N THR A 202 -6.30 15.46 -3.87
CA THR A 202 -5.92 16.82 -4.26
C THR A 202 -4.54 16.85 -4.92
N GLU A 203 -3.53 16.22 -4.30
CA GLU A 203 -2.16 16.14 -4.84
C GLU A 203 -2.10 15.31 -6.13
N ILE A 204 -3.00 14.32 -6.27
CA ILE A 204 -3.14 13.56 -7.50
C ILE A 204 -3.71 14.47 -8.59
N SER A 205 -4.79 15.19 -8.31
CA SER A 205 -5.47 16.05 -9.29
C SER A 205 -4.61 17.23 -9.75
N SER A 206 -3.71 17.74 -8.88
CA SER A 206 -2.76 18.80 -9.23
C SER A 206 -1.51 18.29 -9.96
N GLY A 207 -1.32 16.97 -10.05
CA GLY A 207 -0.12 16.35 -10.63
C GLY A 207 1.11 16.38 -9.72
N GLU A 208 1.00 16.86 -8.48
CA GLU A 208 2.13 16.91 -7.52
C GLU A 208 2.77 15.54 -7.28
N PHE A 209 1.94 14.48 -7.29
CA PHE A 209 2.43 13.11 -7.13
C PHE A 209 3.46 12.71 -8.19
N LEU A 210 3.46 13.32 -9.38
CA LEU A 210 4.41 13.02 -10.47
C LEU A 210 5.85 13.34 -10.08
N ASN A 211 6.07 14.45 -9.37
CA ASN A 211 7.38 14.77 -8.77
C ASN A 211 7.81 13.67 -7.80
N GLY A 212 6.83 13.13 -7.09
CA GLY A 212 6.99 12.13 -6.04
C GLY A 212 7.03 10.68 -6.49
N ILE A 213 6.56 10.30 -7.68
CA ILE A 213 6.78 8.97 -8.26
C ILE A 213 7.96 8.95 -9.25
N GLY A 214 8.39 10.13 -9.71
CA GLY A 214 9.55 10.29 -10.58
C GLY A 214 9.28 9.77 -11.99
N ASN A 215 9.94 10.35 -12.98
CA ASN A 215 10.00 9.83 -14.34
C ASN A 215 10.80 8.51 -14.43
N SER A 216 10.71 7.63 -13.44
CA SER A 216 11.29 6.30 -13.49
C SER A 216 10.46 5.46 -14.45
N ASN A 217 10.68 5.70 -15.74
CA ASN A 217 10.52 4.68 -16.76
C ASN A 217 11.58 3.62 -16.38
N PRO A 218 11.23 2.40 -15.95
CA PRO A 218 12.22 1.39 -15.55
C PRO A 218 12.95 0.78 -16.78
N SER A 219 13.17 1.58 -17.82
CA SER A 219 13.73 1.19 -19.12
C SER A 219 15.22 1.49 -19.29
N ASP A 220 15.90 1.95 -18.23
CA ASP A 220 17.36 2.17 -18.23
C ASP A 220 18.06 1.13 -17.35
#